data_AF-A0A953Q851-F1
#
_entry.id   AF-A0A953Q851-F1
#
_cell.length_a   1.000
_cell.length_b   1.000
_cell.length_c   1.000
_cell.angle_alpha   90.00
_cell.angle_beta   90.00
_cell.angle_gamma   90.00
#
_symmetry.space_group_name_H-M   'P 1'
#
loop_
_entity.id
_entity.type
_entity.pdbx_description
1 polymer ?
#
loop_
_entity_poly.entity_id
_entity_poly.type
_entity_poly.pdbx_seq_one_letter_code
_entity_poly.pdbx_strand_id
1 'polypeptide(L)'
;MTSLNISLPEALKDYVEGQVATGDWGTPSEYVRELIRQDKERRLGDLEQELIAAVKGGKIELPVAEIRRKGLVSALRDRTRRR
;
A
#
# COMPACT_ATOMS: atom_id res chain seq x y z
N MET A 1 -15.45 -18.84 -7.55
CA MET A 1 -14.47 -17.98 -8.26
C MET A 1 -15.20 -16.71 -8.66
N THR A 2 -14.62 -15.55 -8.39
CA THR A 2 -15.16 -14.26 -8.84
C THR A 2 -14.44 -13.89 -10.14
N SER A 3 -15.17 -13.56 -11.20
CA SER A 3 -14.58 -13.11 -12.47
C SER A 3 -14.33 -11.60 -12.41
N LEU A 4 -13.18 -11.19 -12.94
CA LEU A 4 -12.83 -9.79 -13.15
C LEU A 4 -12.64 -9.60 -14.65
N ASN A 5 -13.49 -8.78 -15.28
CA ASN A 5 -13.34 -8.39 -16.67
C ASN A 5 -12.60 -7.05 -16.73
N ILE A 6 -11.51 -7.01 -17.47
CA ILE A 6 -10.64 -5.84 -17.60
C ILE A 6 -10.28 -5.67 -19.07
N SER A 7 -10.42 -4.45 -19.58
CA SER A 7 -9.96 -4.08 -20.91
C SER A 7 -8.54 -3.54 -20.80
N LEU A 8 -7.63 -4.11 -21.58
CA LEU A 8 -6.23 -3.70 -21.64
C LEU A 8 -5.92 -3.15 -23.04
N PRO A 9 -5.11 -2.09 -23.15
CA PRO A 9 -4.46 -1.72 -24.41
C PRO A 9 -3.66 -2.88 -25.00
N GLU A 10 -3.56 -2.94 -26.32
CA GLU A 10 -2.87 -4.02 -27.05
C GLU A 10 -1.46 -4.29 -26.53
N ALA A 11 -0.66 -3.23 -26.33
CA ALA A 11 0.70 -3.35 -25.78
C ALA A 11 0.76 -4.04 -24.40
N LEU A 12 -0.23 -3.81 -23.53
CA LEU A 12 -0.28 -4.46 -22.22
C LEU A 12 -0.76 -5.91 -22.32
N LYS A 13 -1.67 -6.20 -23.27
CA LYS A 13 -2.09 -7.56 -23.56
C LYS A 13 -0.91 -8.40 -24.06
N ASP A 14 -0.16 -7.90 -25.05
CA ASP A 14 1.01 -8.58 -25.63
C ASP A 14 2.09 -8.84 -24.56
N TYR A 15 2.29 -7.86 -23.67
CA TYR A 15 3.20 -8.02 -22.54
C TYR A 15 2.77 -9.17 -21.62
N VAL A 16 1.49 -9.23 -21.24
CA VAL A 16 0.96 -10.30 -20.38
C VAL A 16 1.04 -11.66 -21.08
N GLU A 17 0.70 -11.73 -22.37
CA GLU A 17 0.84 -12.97 -23.16
C GLU A 17 2.30 -13.42 -23.24
N GLY A 18 3.24 -12.49 -23.39
CA GLY A 18 4.67 -12.76 -23.33
C GLY A 18 5.12 -13.35 -21.98
N GLN A 19 4.60 -12.84 -20.87
CA GLN A 19 4.88 -13.39 -19.53
C GLN A 19 4.29 -14.80 -19.34
N VAL A 20 3.12 -15.08 -19.90
CA VAL A 20 2.55 -16.43 -19.90
C VAL A 20 3.40 -17.38 -20.75
N ALA A 21 3.96 -16.89 -21.87
CA ALA A 21 4.82 -17.67 -22.75
C ALA A 21 6.19 -18.02 -22.14
N THR A 22 6.68 -17.32 -21.11
CA THR A 22 7.91 -17.71 -20.39
C THR A 22 7.72 -18.99 -19.56
N GLY A 23 6.48 -19.42 -19.35
CA GLY A 23 6.14 -20.66 -18.64
C GLY A 23 5.95 -20.50 -17.13
N ASP A 24 6.15 -19.30 -16.59
CA ASP A 24 5.97 -19.02 -15.16
C ASP A 24 4.48 -18.93 -14.75
N TRP A 25 3.59 -18.68 -15.72
CA TRP A 25 2.14 -18.62 -15.52
C TRP A 25 1.41 -19.37 -16.64
N GLY A 26 0.32 -20.09 -16.32
CA GLY A 26 -0.46 -20.86 -17.30
C GLY A 26 -1.56 -20.04 -17.98
N THR A 27 -1.97 -18.91 -17.39
CA THR A 27 -2.97 -18.00 -17.99
C THR A 27 -2.69 -16.53 -17.65
N PRO A 28 -3.17 -15.58 -18.48
CA PRO A 28 -3.13 -14.14 -18.16
C PRO A 28 -3.76 -13.83 -16.79
N SER A 29 -4.85 -14.52 -16.44
CA SER A 29 -5.54 -14.38 -15.15
C SER A 29 -4.67 -14.81 -13.97
N GLU A 30 -3.78 -15.79 -14.13
CA GLU A 30 -2.82 -16.16 -13.09
C GLU A 30 -1.75 -15.10 -12.91
N TYR A 31 -1.19 -14.59 -14.00
CA TYR A 31 -0.23 -13.50 -13.96
C TYR A 31 -0.80 -12.25 -13.25
N VAL A 32 -2.02 -11.84 -13.61
CA VAL A 32 -2.68 -10.68 -12.99
C VAL A 32 -2.96 -10.90 -11.50
N ARG A 33 -3.37 -12.11 -11.09
CA ARG A 33 -3.59 -12.43 -9.67
C ARG A 33 -2.30 -12.33 -8.86
N GLU A 34 -1.20 -12.82 -9.42
CA GLU A 34 0.10 -12.74 -8.75
C GLU A 34 0.59 -11.29 -8.67
N LEU A 35 0.41 -10.49 -9.72
CA LEU A 35 0.70 -9.05 -9.68
C LEU A 35 -0.07 -8.33 -8.57
N ILE A 36 -1.35 -8.64 -8.39
CA ILE A 36 -2.18 -8.06 -7.32
C ILE A 36 -1.66 -8.49 -5.94
N ARG A 37 -1.24 -9.75 -5.78
CA ARG A 37 -0.67 -10.25 -4.52
C ARG A 37 0.63 -9.52 -4.17
N GLN A 38 1.52 -9.36 -5.15
CA GLN A 38 2.78 -8.64 -4.98
C GLN A 38 2.57 -7.15 -4.72
N ASP A 39 1.61 -6.51 -5.39
CA ASP A 39 1.23 -5.12 -5.09
C ASP A 39 0.72 -4.97 -3.66
N LYS A 40 -0.13 -5.90 -3.20
CA LYS A 40 -0.61 -5.92 -1.82
C LYS A 40 0.53 -6.09 -0.81
N GLU A 41 1.44 -7.03 -1.06
CA GLU A 41 2.61 -7.26 -0.20
C GLU A 41 3.55 -6.06 -0.16
N ARG A 42 3.82 -5.42 -1.31
CA ARG A 42 4.61 -4.19 -1.37
C ARG A 42 3.99 -3.07 -0.54
N ARG A 43 2.69 -2.81 -0.72
CA ARG A 43 1.98 -1.77 0.06
C ARG A 43 1.98 -2.05 1.56
N LEU A 44 1.87 -3.32 1.96
CA LEU A 44 1.97 -3.71 3.37
C LEU A 44 3.38 -3.50 3.90
N GLY A 45 4.41 -3.90 3.15
CA GLY A 45 5.80 -3.68 3.52
C GLY A 45 6.17 -2.20 3.63
N ASP A 46 5.70 -1.37 2.69
CA ASP A 46 5.92 0.07 2.73
C ASP A 46 5.27 0.69 3.97
N LEU A 47 4.05 0.28 4.31
CA LEU A 47 3.38 0.72 5.54
C LEU A 47 4.15 0.30 6.80
N GLU A 48 4.66 -0.94 6.85
CA GLU A 48 5.50 -1.40 7.96
C GLU A 48 6.78 -0.58 8.09
N GLN A 49 7.44 -0.25 6.98
CA GLN A 49 8.63 0.61 6.97
C GLN A 49 8.31 2.02 7.47
N GLU A 50 7.19 2.61 7.03
CA GLU A 50 6.73 3.91 7.52
C GLU A 50 6.43 3.89 9.02
N LEU A 51 5.81 2.82 9.52
CA LEU A 51 5.55 2.65 10.95
C LEU A 51 6.85 2.49 11.76
N ILE A 52 7.82 1.71 11.26
CA ILE A 52 9.14 1.57 11.88
C ILE A 52 9.87 2.93 11.90
N ALA A 53 9.81 3.68 10.81
CA ALA A 53 10.38 5.02 10.73
C ALA A 53 9.70 5.98 11.71
N ALA A 54 8.37 5.91 11.84
CA ALA A 54 7.61 6.71 12.81
C ALA A 54 7.95 6.35 14.26
N VAL A 55 8.12 5.07 14.60
CA VAL A 55 8.53 4.60 15.93
C VAL A 55 9.95 5.05 16.27
N LYS A 56 10.87 5.05 15.29
CA LYS A 56 12.22 5.61 15.44
C LYS A 56 12.24 7.14 15.49
N GLY A 57 11.13 7.78 15.11
CA GLY A 57 10.95 9.22 15.14
C GLY A 57 10.93 9.80 16.56
N GLY A 58 10.94 11.13 16.63
CA GLY A 58 10.88 11.83 17.92
C GLY A 58 9.57 11.54 18.66
N LYS A 59 9.68 11.09 19.91
CA LYS A 59 8.51 10.90 20.79
C LYS A 59 7.76 12.21 20.96
N ILE A 60 6.46 12.20 20.69
CA ILE A 60 5.56 13.33 20.96
C ILE A 60 4.80 12.99 22.24
N GLU A 61 5.15 13.64 23.34
CA GLU A 61 4.38 13.55 24.58
C GLU A 61 3.19 14.51 24.51
N LEU A 62 2.00 13.95 24.73
CA LEU A 62 0.73 14.69 24.72
C LEU A 62 -0.03 14.41 26.02
N PRO A 63 -0.47 15.46 26.74
CA PRO A 63 -1.35 15.28 27.88
C PRO A 63 -2.70 14.69 27.44
N VAL A 64 -3.20 13.68 28.15
CA VAL A 64 -4.50 13.04 27.86
C VAL A 64 -5.65 14.06 27.88
N ALA A 65 -5.55 15.11 28.70
CA ALA A 65 -6.52 16.20 28.74
C ALA A 65 -6.62 16.97 27.41
N GLU A 66 -5.51 17.14 26.69
CA GLU A 66 -5.49 17.82 25.39
C GLU A 66 -6.08 16.94 24.28
N ILE A 67 -5.85 15.63 24.34
CA ILE A 67 -6.46 14.64 23.43
C ILE A 67 -7.98 14.65 23.59
N ARG A 68 -8.49 14.68 24.84
CA ARG A 68 -9.94 14.73 25.12
C ARG A 68 -10.59 16.03 24.66
N ARG A 69 -9.86 17.15 24.67
CA ARG A 69 -10.40 18.47 24.31
C ARG A 69 -10.41 18.72 22.81
N LYS A 70 -9.35 18.34 22.09
CA LYS A 70 -9.17 18.70 20.67
C LYS A 70 -9.30 17.51 19.71
N GLY A 71 -9.12 16.28 20.21
CA GLY A 71 -8.91 15.08 19.41
C GLY A 71 -7.44 14.82 19.11
N LEU A 72 -7.06 13.54 18.97
CA LEU A 72 -5.66 13.11 18.80
C LEU A 72 -5.00 13.73 17.56
N VAL A 73 -5.70 13.71 16.42
CA VAL A 73 -5.15 14.14 15.12
C VAL A 73 -4.89 15.65 15.09
N SER A 74 -5.78 16.46 15.65
CA SER A 74 -5.63 17.92 15.69
C SER A 74 -4.52 18.35 16.65
N ALA A 75 -4.43 17.71 17.83
CA ALA A 75 -3.38 17.97 18.81
C ALA A 75 -1.98 17.60 18.27
N LEU A 76 -1.87 16.49 17.54
CA LEU A 76 -0.63 16.10 16.85
C LEU A 76 -0.26 17.10 15.74
N ARG A 77 -1.22 17.50 14.89
CA ARG A 77 -1.00 18.43 13.77
C ARG A 77 -0.56 19.82 14.23
N ASP A 78 -1.15 20.33 15.32
CA ASP A 78 -0.75 21.61 15.93
C ASP A 78 0.72 21.60 16.38
N ARG A 79 1.24 20.43 16.77
CA ARG A 79 2.57 20.29 17.37
C ARG A 79 3.65 19.93 16.36
N THR A 80 3.33 19.14 15.33
CA THR A 80 4.24 18.91 14.19
C THR A 80 4.44 20.15 13.33
N ARG A 81 3.46 21.07 13.28
CA ARG A 81 3.56 22.33 12.55
C ARG A 81 4.30 23.45 13.31
N ARG A 82 4.65 23.23 14.59
CA ARG A 82 5.40 24.17 15.44
C ARG A 82 6.90 23.84 15.55
N ARG A 83 7.35 22.74 14.94
CA ARG A 83 8.77 22.43 14.71
C ARG A 83 9.18 22.95 13.35
#